data_AF-A0A6G0WUE2-F1
#
_entry.id   AF-A0A6G0WUE2-F1
#
_cell.length_a   1.000
_cell.length_b   1.000
_cell.length_c   1.000
_cell.angle_alpha   90.00
_cell.angle_beta   90.00
_cell.angle_gamma   90.00
#
_symmetry.space_group_name_H-M   'P 1'
#
loop_
_entity.id
_entity.type
_entity.pdbx_description
1 polymer ?
#
loop_
_entity_poly.entity_id
_entity_poly.type
_entity_poly.pdbx_seq_one_letter_code
_entity_poly.pdbx_strand_id
1 'polypeptide(L)'
;MLENIGAGVESKQTNVMDYVQVFKESPEYRHLQDALAIHTQPREGVAELSYTAKRDASNGVQCKYLLQRIFHMYWRTPSYNFTRIMLSIFLAVLFGLCYRSVDYTTYSGVTGGVGLMFIAVVFLGVIAFNSVMPLASEERASFYRERASQTYNALWYWLGLALAEIPYVLVNSFLFTVIYYPLVGFSGNAKDVIIYGWFGLELVRLDERLLWHAHGFCNISH
;
A
#
# COMPACT_ATOMS: atom_id res chain seq x y z
N MET A 1 1.33 22.56 -18.82
CA MET A 1 -0.11 22.64 -18.52
C MET A 1 -0.29 22.53 -17.02
N LEU A 2 -0.18 23.66 -16.32
CA LEU A 2 -0.54 23.87 -14.92
C LEU A 2 -0.29 25.36 -14.69
N GLU A 3 -1.34 26.16 -14.74
CA GLU A 3 -1.45 27.51 -14.17
C GLU A 3 -2.79 28.06 -14.64
N ASN A 4 -3.78 28.00 -13.76
CA ASN A 4 -4.91 28.93 -13.70
C ASN A 4 -5.81 28.51 -12.53
N ILE A 5 -5.28 28.70 -11.32
CA ILE A 5 -6.13 28.94 -10.15
C ILE A 5 -5.65 30.27 -9.55
N GLY A 6 -6.57 31.24 -9.50
CA GLY A 6 -6.48 32.35 -8.55
C GLY A 6 -5.89 33.64 -9.08
N ALA A 7 -6.52 34.28 -10.06
CA ALA A 7 -6.47 35.74 -10.14
C ALA A 7 -7.30 36.29 -8.95
N GLY A 8 -6.61 36.56 -7.84
CA GLY A 8 -7.18 37.29 -6.72
C GLY A 8 -7.65 38.65 -7.22
N VAL A 9 -8.96 38.89 -7.18
CA VAL A 9 -9.53 40.21 -7.42
C VAL A 9 -9.29 41.02 -6.15
N GLU A 10 -8.10 41.61 -6.02
CA GLU A 10 -7.89 42.71 -5.08
C GLU A 10 -8.58 43.96 -5.64
N SER A 11 -9.91 44.00 -5.49
CA SER A 11 -10.64 45.25 -5.54
C SER A 11 -10.49 45.92 -4.18
N LYS A 12 -9.74 47.03 -4.13
CA LYS A 12 -9.80 47.98 -3.01
C LYS A 12 -11.22 48.56 -2.94
N GLN A 13 -12.15 47.82 -2.32
CA GLN A 13 -13.48 48.34 -2.00
C GLN A 13 -13.39 49.25 -0.77
N THR A 14 -13.65 50.54 -0.99
CA THR A 14 -13.71 51.60 0.04
C THR A 14 -14.93 51.47 0.97
N ASN A 15 -15.70 50.38 0.89
CA ASN A 15 -16.71 50.00 1.87
C ASN A 15 -16.58 48.50 2.12
N VAL A 16 -15.90 48.14 3.21
CA VAL A 16 -15.87 46.76 3.71
C VAL A 16 -17.25 46.49 4.30
N MET A 17 -18.21 46.14 3.45
CA MET A 17 -19.51 45.66 3.91
C MET A 17 -19.27 44.31 4.58
N ASP A 18 -19.47 44.26 5.90
CA ASP A 18 -19.38 43.01 6.64
C ASP A 18 -20.57 42.13 6.29
N TYR A 19 -20.39 41.27 5.30
CA TYR A 19 -21.40 40.29 4.87
C TYR A 19 -21.86 39.39 6.00
N VAL A 20 -21.04 39.17 7.03
CA VAL A 20 -21.42 38.38 8.21
C VAL A 20 -22.45 39.15 9.03
N GLN A 21 -22.25 40.46 9.23
CA GLN A 21 -23.19 41.31 9.96
C GLN A 21 -24.50 41.50 9.19
N VAL A 22 -24.43 41.79 7.88
CA VAL A 22 -25.63 41.91 7.03
C VAL A 22 -26.44 40.61 7.01
N PHE A 23 -25.77 39.45 6.97
CA PHE A 23 -26.46 38.16 7.04
C PHE A 23 -27.13 37.95 8.40
N LYS A 24 -26.46 38.26 9.52
CA LYS A 24 -27.05 38.15 10.87
C LYS A 24 -28.26 39.06 11.10
N GLU A 25 -28.27 40.24 10.47
CA GLU A 25 -29.37 41.20 10.55
C GLU A 25 -30.53 40.85 9.59
N SER A 26 -30.30 39.96 8.62
CA SER A 26 -31.28 39.56 7.62
C SER A 26 -32.45 38.74 8.22
N PRO A 27 -33.64 38.79 7.59
CA PRO A 27 -34.77 37.94 7.99
C PRO A 27 -34.47 36.45 7.82
N GLU A 28 -33.58 36.07 6.89
CA GLU A 28 -33.27 34.66 6.61
C GLU A 28 -32.46 33.99 7.72
N TYR A 29 -31.61 34.76 8.40
CA TYR A 29 -30.91 34.26 9.58
C TYR A 29 -31.87 33.95 10.73
N ARG A 30 -32.92 34.77 10.91
CA ARG A 30 -33.96 34.50 11.91
C ARG A 30 -34.75 33.25 11.56
N HIS A 31 -35.14 33.11 10.30
CA HIS A 31 -35.87 31.92 9.83
C HIS A 31 -35.04 30.63 10.01
N LEU A 32 -33.74 30.69 9.72
CA LEU A 32 -32.83 29.56 9.97
C LEU A 32 -32.71 29.24 11.45
N GLN A 33 -32.58 30.25 12.33
CA GLN A 33 -32.53 30.03 13.78
C GLN A 33 -33.82 29.40 14.31
N ASP A 34 -34.98 29.89 13.87
CA ASP A 34 -36.28 29.36 14.29
C ASP A 34 -36.45 27.90 13.83
N ALA A 35 -36.05 27.58 12.59
CA ALA A 35 -36.03 26.21 12.08
C ALA A 35 -35.05 25.33 12.87
N LEU A 36 -33.86 25.84 13.21
CA LEU A 36 -32.87 25.10 13.99
C LEU A 36 -33.37 24.82 15.42
N ALA A 37 -34.06 25.78 16.05
CA ALA A 37 -34.62 25.62 17.38
C ALA A 37 -35.64 24.47 17.46
N ILE A 38 -36.44 24.29 16.40
CA ILE A 38 -37.39 23.17 16.28
C ILE A 38 -36.65 21.83 16.16
N HIS A 39 -35.55 21.78 15.41
CA HIS A 39 -34.78 20.55 15.17
C HIS A 39 -33.77 20.21 16.27
N THR A 40 -33.41 21.17 17.12
CA THR A 40 -32.44 20.98 18.21
C THR A 40 -33.09 20.36 19.45
N GLN A 41 -34.42 20.46 19.59
CA GLN A 41 -35.15 19.78 20.66
C GLN A 41 -35.37 18.31 20.29
N PRO A 42 -34.77 17.34 21.01
CA PRO A 42 -35.05 15.93 20.78
C PRO A 42 -36.53 15.65 21.08
N ARG A 43 -37.20 14.97 20.14
CA ARG A 43 -38.61 14.60 20.28
C ARG A 43 -38.79 13.73 21.53
N GLU A 44 -39.72 14.12 22.41
CA GLU A 44 -39.99 13.38 23.65
C GLU A 44 -40.25 11.89 23.35
N GLY A 45 -39.41 11.01 23.89
CA GLY A 45 -39.49 9.55 23.71
C GLY A 45 -38.47 8.93 22.74
N VAL A 46 -37.64 9.72 22.04
CA VAL A 46 -36.53 9.18 21.24
C VAL A 46 -35.25 9.27 22.08
N ALA A 47 -34.63 8.11 22.36
CA ALA A 47 -33.34 8.07 23.03
C ALA A 47 -32.31 8.90 22.24
N GLU A 48 -31.52 9.71 22.93
CA GLU A 48 -30.43 10.49 22.33
C GLU A 48 -29.56 9.55 21.47
N LEU A 49 -29.29 9.94 20.23
CA LEU A 49 -28.37 9.23 19.33
C LEU A 49 -26.96 9.29 19.92
N SER A 50 -26.69 8.39 20.86
CA SER A 50 -25.37 8.25 21.46
C SER A 50 -24.49 7.43 20.54
N TYR A 51 -23.68 8.11 19.73
CA TYR A 51 -22.60 7.50 18.94
C TYR A 51 -21.46 7.05 19.87
N THR A 52 -21.74 6.14 20.80
CA THR A 52 -20.73 5.62 21.75
C THR A 52 -19.69 4.76 21.03
N ALA A 53 -20.09 4.06 19.95
CA ALA A 53 -19.17 3.28 19.14
C ALA A 53 -18.65 4.11 17.97
N LYS A 54 -17.33 4.32 17.90
CA LYS A 54 -16.66 4.95 16.75
C LYS A 54 -16.87 4.15 15.44
N ARG A 55 -17.32 2.89 15.51
CA ARG A 55 -17.58 1.95 14.39
C ARG A 55 -18.68 0.95 14.74
N ASP A 56 -19.61 0.71 13.80
CA ASP A 56 -20.79 -0.16 14.02
C ASP A 56 -20.53 -1.67 13.81
N ALA A 57 -19.53 -2.05 13.02
CA ALA A 57 -19.23 -3.46 12.72
C ALA A 57 -18.17 -4.05 13.66
N SER A 58 -18.29 -5.34 14.00
CA SER A 58 -17.25 -6.04 14.77
C SER A 58 -15.94 -6.15 13.97
N ASN A 59 -14.81 -6.12 14.67
CA ASN A 59 -13.48 -6.14 14.05
C ASN A 59 -13.24 -7.36 13.14
N GLY A 60 -13.82 -8.53 13.49
CA GLY A 60 -13.67 -9.75 12.69
C GLY A 60 -14.44 -9.70 11.37
N VAL A 61 -15.63 -9.09 11.38
CA VAL A 61 -16.43 -8.91 10.15
C VAL A 61 -15.76 -7.92 9.22
N GLN A 62 -15.24 -6.80 9.74
CA GLN A 62 -14.44 -5.84 8.97
C GLN A 62 -13.25 -6.53 8.29
N CYS A 63 -12.49 -7.32 9.07
CA CYS A 63 -11.31 -8.05 8.58
C CYS A 63 -11.67 -9.02 7.44
N LYS A 64 -12.72 -9.85 7.61
CA LYS A 64 -13.13 -10.83 6.59
C LYS A 64 -13.49 -10.17 5.26
N TYR A 65 -14.31 -9.12 5.29
CA TYR A 65 -14.72 -8.43 4.06
C TYR A 65 -13.57 -7.67 3.39
N LEU A 66 -12.67 -7.06 4.17
CA LEU A 66 -11.46 -6.43 3.65
C LEU A 66 -10.55 -7.43 2.97
N LEU A 67 -10.25 -8.56 3.62
CA LEU A 67 -9.44 -9.62 3.00
C LEU A 67 -10.08 -10.11 1.70
N GLN A 68 -11.36 -10.45 1.74
CA GLN A 68 -12.05 -10.95 0.54
C GLN A 68 -11.98 -9.94 -0.61
N ARG A 69 -12.16 -8.64 -0.32
CA ARG A 69 -12.03 -7.57 -1.31
C ARG A 69 -10.61 -7.51 -1.89
N ILE A 70 -9.59 -7.51 -1.04
CA ILE A 70 -8.19 -7.40 -1.47
C ILE A 70 -7.80 -8.62 -2.32
N PHE A 71 -8.19 -9.83 -1.93
CA PHE A 71 -7.95 -11.03 -2.73
C PHE A 71 -8.64 -10.97 -4.11
N HIS A 72 -9.88 -10.49 -4.18
CA HIS A 72 -10.58 -10.32 -5.46
C HIS A 72 -9.93 -9.24 -6.33
N MET A 73 -9.46 -8.15 -5.72
CA MET A 73 -8.73 -7.10 -6.42
C MET A 73 -7.43 -7.66 -7.03
N TYR A 74 -6.59 -8.32 -6.23
CA TYR A 74 -5.36 -8.96 -6.72
C TYR A 74 -5.62 -9.95 -7.85
N TRP A 75 -6.70 -10.73 -7.75
CA TRP A 75 -7.08 -11.69 -8.79
C TRP A 75 -7.52 -11.00 -10.10
N ARG A 76 -8.22 -9.86 -10.01
CA ARG A 76 -8.71 -9.10 -11.18
C ARG A 76 -7.62 -8.29 -11.87
N THR A 77 -6.49 -8.04 -11.21
CA THR A 77 -5.36 -7.29 -11.78
C THR A 77 -4.12 -8.18 -12.01
N PRO A 78 -4.23 -9.28 -12.77
CA PRO A 78 -3.12 -10.23 -12.96
C PRO A 78 -2.00 -9.66 -13.83
N SER A 79 -2.28 -8.61 -14.62
CA SER A 79 -1.31 -7.99 -15.53
C SER A 79 -0.06 -7.49 -14.79
N TYR A 80 -0.21 -6.94 -13.59
CA TYR A 80 0.91 -6.44 -12.79
C TYR A 80 1.81 -7.58 -12.29
N ASN A 81 1.20 -8.66 -11.79
CA ASN A 81 1.93 -9.84 -11.31
C ASN A 81 2.62 -10.60 -12.47
N PHE A 82 2.02 -10.61 -13.65
CA PHE A 82 2.59 -11.27 -14.83
C PHE A 82 3.90 -10.60 -15.28
N THR A 83 3.93 -9.26 -15.39
CA THR A 83 5.14 -8.50 -15.73
C THR A 83 6.27 -8.76 -14.73
N ARG A 84 5.94 -8.85 -13.44
CA ARG A 84 6.90 -9.17 -12.38
C ARG A 84 7.54 -10.55 -12.56
N ILE A 85 6.73 -11.56 -12.87
CA ILE A 85 7.21 -12.93 -13.12
C ILE A 85 8.06 -12.99 -14.41
N MET A 86 7.66 -12.28 -15.47
CA MET A 86 8.45 -12.25 -16.70
C MET A 86 9.83 -11.60 -16.49
N LEU A 87 9.88 -10.48 -15.76
CA LEU A 87 11.14 -9.82 -15.41
C LEU A 87 12.04 -10.68 -14.52
N SER A 88 11.46 -11.40 -13.55
CA SER A 88 12.26 -12.26 -12.67
C SER A 88 12.84 -13.46 -13.40
N ILE A 89 12.08 -14.08 -14.32
CA ILE A 89 12.58 -15.15 -15.20
C ILE A 89 13.72 -14.63 -16.07
N PHE A 90 13.54 -13.45 -16.69
CA PHE A 90 14.58 -12.84 -17.52
C PHE A 90 15.86 -12.58 -16.74
N LEU A 91 15.77 -12.01 -15.53
CA LEU A 91 16.92 -11.80 -14.66
C LEU A 91 17.55 -13.13 -14.21
N ALA A 92 16.75 -14.14 -13.87
CA ALA A 92 17.26 -15.45 -13.46
C ALA A 92 18.10 -16.09 -14.56
N VAL A 93 17.63 -16.01 -15.82
CA VAL A 93 18.36 -16.51 -16.98
C VAL A 93 19.60 -15.66 -17.25
N LEU A 94 19.50 -14.34 -17.21
CA LEU A 94 20.63 -13.43 -17.46
C LEU A 94 21.78 -13.66 -16.47
N PHE A 95 21.48 -13.66 -15.17
CA PHE A 95 22.49 -13.92 -14.14
C PHE A 95 22.96 -15.37 -14.13
N GLY A 96 22.09 -16.33 -14.45
CA GLY A 96 22.46 -17.74 -14.56
C GLY A 96 23.40 -18.02 -15.73
N LEU A 97 23.20 -17.36 -16.88
CA LEU A 97 24.09 -17.47 -18.05
C LEU A 97 25.44 -16.82 -17.80
N CYS A 98 25.49 -15.69 -17.07
CA CYS A 98 26.75 -15.04 -16.69
C CYS A 98 27.70 -15.95 -15.90
N TYR A 99 27.19 -16.98 -15.21
CA TYR A 99 27.98 -17.88 -14.35
C TYR A 99 28.03 -19.34 -14.79
N ARG A 100 27.53 -19.65 -16.00
CA ARG A 100 27.48 -21.02 -16.55
C ARG A 100 28.85 -21.75 -16.58
N SER A 101 29.96 -21.02 -16.42
CA SER A 101 31.32 -21.53 -16.61
C SER A 101 32.37 -20.92 -15.66
N VAL A 102 32.04 -20.68 -14.37
CA VAL A 102 33.02 -20.12 -13.43
C VAL A 102 33.70 -21.21 -12.61
N ASP A 103 35.04 -21.21 -12.62
CA ASP A 103 35.86 -22.06 -11.78
C ASP A 103 35.89 -21.55 -10.33
N TYR A 104 35.09 -22.18 -9.47
CA TYR A 104 35.04 -21.89 -8.03
C TYR A 104 36.26 -22.37 -7.24
N THR A 105 37.28 -22.92 -7.92
CA THR A 105 38.54 -23.36 -7.30
C THR A 105 39.49 -22.21 -6.99
N THR A 106 39.31 -21.06 -7.65
CA THR A 106 40.13 -19.86 -7.45
C THR A 106 39.43 -18.85 -6.54
N TYR A 107 40.17 -18.22 -5.62
CA TYR A 107 39.64 -17.19 -4.70
C TYR A 107 38.85 -16.08 -5.42
N SER A 108 39.34 -15.64 -6.59
CA SER A 108 38.69 -14.64 -7.45
C SER A 108 37.32 -15.10 -7.99
N GLY A 109 37.17 -16.39 -8.31
CA GLY A 109 35.91 -16.96 -8.80
C GLY A 109 34.85 -17.04 -7.69
N VAL A 110 35.27 -17.37 -6.47
CA VAL A 110 34.37 -17.42 -5.31
C VAL A 110 33.90 -16.01 -4.90
N THR A 111 34.81 -15.04 -4.82
CA THR A 111 34.43 -13.65 -4.46
C THR A 111 33.56 -13.00 -5.54
N GLY A 112 33.86 -13.25 -6.82
CA GLY A 112 32.98 -12.83 -7.93
C GLY A 112 31.58 -13.44 -7.84
N GLY A 113 31.47 -14.73 -7.47
CA GLY A 113 30.21 -15.44 -7.39
C GLY A 113 29.31 -14.88 -6.28
N VAL A 114 29.90 -14.61 -5.11
CA VAL A 114 29.21 -13.96 -4.00
C VAL A 114 28.78 -12.54 -4.35
N GLY A 115 29.63 -11.77 -5.05
CA GLY A 115 29.30 -10.42 -5.50
C GLY A 115 28.13 -10.38 -6.48
N LEU A 116 28.08 -11.31 -7.44
CA LEU A 116 26.97 -11.39 -8.38
C LEU A 116 25.67 -11.87 -7.70
N MET A 117 25.76 -12.82 -6.78
CA MET A 117 24.61 -13.27 -5.98
C MET A 117 24.02 -12.12 -5.18
N PHE A 118 24.86 -11.28 -4.57
CA PHE A 118 24.43 -10.07 -3.88
C PHE A 118 23.70 -9.12 -4.84
N ILE A 119 24.26 -8.85 -6.01
CA ILE A 119 23.63 -7.99 -7.04
C ILE A 119 22.27 -8.56 -7.46
N ALA A 120 22.18 -9.88 -7.70
CA ALA A 120 20.93 -10.52 -8.09
C ALA A 120 19.82 -10.38 -7.03
N VAL A 121 20.16 -10.54 -5.75
CA VAL A 121 19.21 -10.34 -4.63
C VAL A 121 18.77 -8.88 -4.54
N VAL A 122 19.69 -7.93 -4.69
CA VAL A 122 19.37 -6.49 -4.69
C VAL A 122 18.43 -6.13 -5.84
N PHE A 123 18.70 -6.60 -7.06
CA PHE A 123 17.82 -6.35 -8.20
C PHE A 123 16.42 -6.97 -8.01
N LEU A 124 16.33 -8.16 -7.42
CA LEU A 124 15.05 -8.78 -7.10
C LEU A 124 14.25 -7.94 -6.09
N GLY A 125 14.94 -7.37 -5.09
CA GLY A 125 14.34 -6.43 -4.13
C GLY A 125 13.83 -5.16 -4.79
N VAL A 126 14.62 -4.53 -5.67
CA VAL A 126 14.22 -3.32 -6.41
C VAL A 126 12.99 -3.57 -7.29
N ILE A 127 12.91 -4.74 -7.94
CA ILE A 127 11.74 -5.11 -8.74
C ILE A 127 10.51 -5.32 -7.86
N ALA A 128 10.67 -5.94 -6.69
CA ALA A 128 9.58 -6.10 -5.73
C ALA A 128 9.04 -4.73 -5.27
N PHE A 129 9.93 -3.82 -4.87
CA PHE A 129 9.55 -2.46 -4.47
C PHE A 129 8.80 -1.70 -5.56
N ASN A 130 9.35 -1.69 -6.78
CA ASN A 130 8.72 -1.02 -7.92
C ASN A 130 7.36 -1.62 -8.29
N SER A 131 7.13 -2.90 -7.99
CA SER A 131 5.84 -3.55 -8.25
C SER A 131 4.75 -3.15 -7.25
N VAL A 132 5.11 -2.85 -6.00
CA VAL A 132 4.16 -2.46 -4.94
C VAL A 132 3.73 -0.99 -5.08
N MET A 133 4.64 -0.13 -5.55
CA MET A 133 4.43 1.31 -5.67
C MET A 133 3.17 1.73 -6.47
N PRO A 134 2.92 1.23 -7.70
CA PRO A 134 1.74 1.62 -8.48
C PRO A 134 0.44 1.10 -7.84
N LEU A 135 0.47 -0.09 -7.27
CA LEU A 135 -0.68 -0.66 -6.57
C LEU A 135 -1.07 0.20 -5.35
N ALA A 136 -0.07 0.62 -4.58
CA ALA A 136 -0.29 1.53 -3.45
C ALA A 136 -0.85 2.89 -3.90
N SER A 137 -0.45 3.39 -5.07
CA SER A 137 -0.97 4.66 -5.60
C SER A 137 -2.43 4.58 -6.06
N GLU A 138 -2.84 3.48 -6.68
CA GLU A 138 -4.22 3.29 -7.15
C GLU A 138 -5.18 3.16 -5.96
N GLU A 139 -4.80 2.39 -4.94
CA GLU A 139 -5.65 2.18 -3.76
C GLU A 139 -5.64 3.36 -2.77
N ARG A 140 -4.68 4.30 -2.89
CA ARG A 140 -4.59 5.45 -1.98
C ARG A 140 -5.91 6.24 -1.95
N ALA A 141 -6.50 6.53 -3.10
CA ALA A 141 -7.72 7.33 -3.17
C ALA A 141 -8.93 6.65 -2.51
N SER A 142 -9.07 5.33 -2.69
CA SER A 142 -10.15 4.54 -2.08
C SER A 142 -9.99 4.53 -0.55
N PHE A 143 -8.76 4.35 -0.06
CA PHE A 143 -8.43 4.36 1.35
C PHE A 143 -8.74 5.70 2.04
N TYR A 144 -8.39 6.85 1.44
CA TYR A 144 -8.68 8.15 2.06
C TYR A 144 -10.19 8.39 2.19
N ARG A 145 -10.98 7.99 1.19
CA ARG A 145 -12.44 8.09 1.25
C ARG A 145 -13.03 7.21 2.36
N GLU A 146 -12.56 5.96 2.46
CA GLU A 146 -13.04 4.99 3.45
C GLU A 146 -12.58 5.33 4.88
N ARG A 147 -11.46 6.06 5.01
CA ARG A 147 -10.99 6.61 6.28
C ARG A 147 -11.78 7.84 6.71
N ALA A 148 -12.20 8.70 5.78
CA ALA A 148 -13.09 9.81 6.08
C ALA A 148 -14.45 9.32 6.61
N SER A 149 -14.96 8.20 6.08
CA SER A 149 -16.17 7.53 6.56
C SER A 149 -15.97 6.60 7.77
N GLN A 150 -14.74 6.49 8.30
CA GLN A 150 -14.37 5.64 9.45
C GLN A 150 -14.82 4.17 9.35
N THR A 151 -14.99 3.65 8.13
CA THR A 151 -15.68 2.36 7.89
C THR A 151 -14.94 1.15 8.46
N TYR A 152 -13.62 1.21 8.58
CA TYR A 152 -12.81 0.12 9.18
C TYR A 152 -11.51 0.63 9.82
N ASN A 153 -10.85 -0.23 10.59
CA ASN A 153 -9.52 0.04 11.16
C ASN A 153 -8.42 -0.17 10.10
N ALA A 154 -7.51 0.80 9.95
CA ALA A 154 -6.39 0.76 9.01
C ALA A 154 -5.49 -0.49 9.17
N LEU A 155 -5.41 -1.06 10.38
CA LEU A 155 -4.65 -2.29 10.62
C LEU A 155 -5.12 -3.46 9.75
N TRP A 156 -6.43 -3.62 9.57
CA TRP A 156 -7.00 -4.74 8.80
C TRP A 156 -6.74 -4.62 7.30
N TYR A 157 -6.70 -3.38 6.80
CA TYR A 157 -6.37 -3.11 5.40
C TYR A 157 -4.95 -3.55 5.06
N TRP A 158 -3.97 -3.14 5.87
CA TRP A 158 -2.59 -3.52 5.64
C TRP A 158 -2.33 -5.02 5.85
N LEU A 159 -2.99 -5.63 6.84
CA LEU A 159 -2.90 -7.08 7.05
C LEU A 159 -3.42 -7.85 5.83
N GLY A 160 -4.52 -7.41 5.24
CA GLY A 160 -5.05 -7.99 4.02
C GLY A 160 -4.12 -7.83 2.82
N LEU A 161 -3.46 -6.68 2.70
CA LEU A 161 -2.47 -6.42 1.64
C LEU A 161 -1.26 -7.37 1.76
N ALA A 162 -0.67 -7.45 2.97
CA ALA A 162 0.46 -8.34 3.24
C ALA A 162 0.10 -9.83 2.99
N LEU A 163 -1.09 -10.26 3.42
CA LEU A 163 -1.56 -11.64 3.19
C LEU A 163 -1.77 -11.96 1.70
N ALA A 164 -2.26 -10.99 0.92
CA ALA A 164 -2.45 -11.16 -0.50
C ALA A 164 -1.11 -11.24 -1.26
N GLU A 165 -0.05 -10.60 -0.78
CA GLU A 165 1.25 -10.55 -1.43
C GLU A 165 2.10 -11.83 -1.23
N ILE A 166 2.04 -12.44 -0.03
CA ILE A 166 2.77 -13.67 0.32
C ILE A 166 2.76 -14.76 -0.79
N PRO A 167 1.60 -15.20 -1.33
CA PRO A 167 1.59 -16.28 -2.32
C PRO A 167 2.32 -15.90 -3.62
N TYR A 168 2.25 -14.63 -4.05
CA TYR A 168 2.91 -14.21 -5.28
C TYR A 168 4.43 -14.09 -5.11
N VAL A 169 4.90 -13.63 -3.95
CA VAL A 169 6.34 -13.57 -3.63
C VAL A 169 6.91 -14.98 -3.54
N LEU A 170 6.17 -15.92 -2.94
CA LEU A 170 6.54 -17.34 -2.89
C LEU A 170 6.71 -17.94 -4.29
N VAL A 171 5.74 -17.73 -5.17
CA VAL A 171 5.78 -18.23 -6.56
C VAL A 171 6.97 -17.61 -7.31
N ASN A 172 7.16 -16.30 -7.18
CA ASN A 172 8.25 -15.59 -7.85
C ASN A 172 9.63 -16.09 -7.39
N SER A 173 9.81 -16.25 -6.08
CA SER A 173 11.04 -16.77 -5.49
C SER A 173 11.30 -18.21 -5.93
N PHE A 174 10.27 -19.06 -5.93
CA PHE A 174 10.39 -20.45 -6.39
C PHE A 174 10.81 -20.52 -7.87
N LEU A 175 10.17 -19.75 -8.75
CA LEU A 175 10.55 -19.69 -10.17
C LEU A 175 11.99 -19.23 -10.37
N PHE A 176 12.40 -18.17 -9.67
CA PHE A 176 13.77 -17.66 -9.74
C PHE A 176 14.77 -18.75 -9.36
N THR A 177 14.55 -19.46 -8.24
CA THR A 177 15.49 -20.49 -7.79
C THR A 177 15.52 -21.71 -8.71
N VAL A 178 14.36 -22.18 -9.21
CA VAL A 178 14.30 -23.33 -10.13
C VAL A 178 15.10 -23.08 -11.41
N ILE A 179 15.14 -21.84 -11.90
CA ILE A 179 15.89 -21.47 -13.11
C ILE A 179 17.36 -21.22 -12.79
N TYR A 180 17.64 -20.41 -11.76
CA TYR A 180 19.00 -19.99 -11.42
C TYR A 180 19.88 -21.16 -10.94
N TYR A 181 19.32 -22.06 -10.15
CA TYR A 181 20.05 -23.16 -9.52
C TYR A 181 20.75 -24.12 -10.51
N PRO A 182 20.06 -24.71 -11.52
CA PRO A 182 20.70 -25.57 -12.51
C PRO A 182 21.60 -24.79 -13.49
N LEU A 183 21.40 -23.48 -13.64
CA LEU A 183 22.22 -22.65 -14.51
C LEU A 183 23.63 -22.43 -13.94
N VAL A 184 23.71 -22.24 -12.63
CA VAL A 184 24.98 -22.00 -11.91
C VAL A 184 25.73 -23.29 -11.57
N GLY A 185 25.05 -24.45 -11.61
CA GLY A 185 25.71 -25.75 -11.44
C GLY A 185 26.09 -26.08 -9.99
N PHE A 186 25.45 -25.44 -9.00
CA PHE A 186 25.62 -25.78 -7.59
C PHE A 186 25.15 -27.22 -7.31
N SER A 187 26.00 -28.02 -6.63
CA SER A 187 25.72 -29.43 -6.27
C SER A 187 25.00 -29.60 -4.92
N GLY A 188 24.44 -28.53 -4.34
CA GLY A 188 23.76 -28.53 -3.05
C GLY A 188 22.39 -29.24 -3.06
N ASN A 189 21.90 -29.60 -1.88
CA ASN A 189 20.60 -30.22 -1.70
C ASN A 189 19.46 -29.19 -1.76
N ALA A 190 18.24 -29.66 -2.00
CA ALA A 190 16.99 -28.88 -2.03
C ALA A 190 16.71 -27.99 -0.79
N LYS A 191 17.49 -28.15 0.30
CA LYS A 191 17.40 -27.33 1.52
C LYS A 191 17.95 -25.92 1.32
N ASP A 192 18.98 -25.74 0.50
CA ASP A 192 19.55 -24.41 0.25
C ASP A 192 18.58 -23.56 -0.57
N VAL A 193 17.91 -24.17 -1.56
CA VAL A 193 16.82 -23.56 -2.33
C VAL A 193 15.71 -22.99 -1.45
N ILE A 194 15.34 -23.70 -0.38
CA ILE A 194 14.32 -23.26 0.58
C ILE A 194 14.83 -22.10 1.45
N ILE A 195 16.10 -22.11 1.85
CA ILE A 195 16.71 -21.05 2.66
C ILE A 195 16.85 -19.74 1.85
N TYR A 196 17.24 -19.82 0.58
CA TYR A 196 17.31 -18.65 -0.30
C TYR A 196 15.93 -18.06 -0.58
N GLY A 197 14.92 -18.91 -0.77
CA GLY A 197 13.54 -18.45 -0.91
C GLY A 197 13.00 -17.80 0.37
N TRP A 198 13.36 -18.35 1.53
CA TRP A 198 13.02 -17.79 2.84
C TRP A 198 13.72 -16.43 3.08
N PHE A 199 14.97 -16.29 2.67
CA PHE A 199 15.73 -15.04 2.82
C PHE A 199 15.21 -13.93 1.89
N GLY A 200 14.83 -14.27 0.65
CA GLY A 200 14.14 -13.35 -0.26
C GLY A 200 12.78 -12.91 0.28
N LEU A 201 12.05 -13.82 0.93
CA LEU A 201 10.80 -13.51 1.64
C LEU A 201 10.98 -12.56 2.81
N GLU A 202 12.03 -12.74 3.62
CA GLU A 202 12.34 -11.84 4.74
C GLU A 202 12.78 -10.45 4.26
N LEU A 203 13.51 -10.35 3.15
CA LEU A 203 13.88 -9.05 2.56
C LEU A 203 12.66 -8.28 2.03
N VAL A 204 11.72 -8.96 1.37
CA VAL A 204 10.47 -8.34 0.89
C VAL A 204 9.59 -7.94 2.08
N ARG A 205 9.50 -8.79 3.12
CA ARG A 205 8.80 -8.44 4.37
C ARG A 205 9.43 -7.24 5.09
N LEU A 206 10.75 -7.07 5.01
CA LEU A 206 11.48 -5.92 5.56
C LEU A 206 11.20 -4.63 4.78
N ASP A 207 11.11 -4.71 3.46
CA ASP A 207 10.80 -3.57 2.59
C ASP A 207 9.34 -3.10 2.77
N GLU A 208 8.40 -4.05 2.87
CA GLU A 208 7.03 -3.76 3.29
C GLU A 208 6.99 -3.13 4.70
N ARG A 209 7.73 -3.68 5.68
CA ARG A 209 7.85 -3.11 7.04
C ARG A 209 8.49 -1.71 7.07
N LEU A 210 9.40 -1.41 6.14
CA LEU A 210 10.02 -0.08 6.00
C LEU A 210 9.02 0.92 5.41
N LEU A 211 8.20 0.51 4.44
CA LEU A 211 7.05 1.30 3.96
C LEU A 211 6.02 1.54 5.08
N TRP A 212 5.77 0.55 5.93
CA TRP A 212 4.94 0.69 7.15
C TRP A 212 5.45 1.77 8.11
N HIS A 213 6.77 1.90 8.27
CA HIS A 213 7.38 2.93 9.10
C HIS A 213 7.47 4.28 8.39
N ALA A 214 7.80 4.30 7.09
CA ALA A 214 7.96 5.51 6.28
C ALA A 214 6.63 6.22 5.97
N HIS A 215 5.53 5.48 5.79
CA HIS A 215 4.19 6.04 5.59
C HIS A 215 3.40 6.31 6.88
N GLY A 216 4.08 6.33 8.02
CA GLY A 216 3.62 7.10 9.18
C GLY A 216 2.57 6.41 10.04
N PHE A 217 3.03 5.52 10.93
CA PHE A 217 2.37 5.30 12.22
C PHE A 217 2.65 6.39 13.24
N CYS A 218 3.52 7.37 12.95
CA CYS A 218 3.85 8.46 13.86
C CYS A 218 2.72 9.49 14.04
N ASN A 219 1.61 9.41 13.28
CA ASN A 219 0.52 10.41 13.34
C ASN A 219 -0.89 9.80 13.56
N ILE A 220 -0.99 8.58 14.11
CA ILE A 220 -2.27 7.82 14.18
C ILE A 220 -2.89 7.78 15.60
N SER A 221 -2.33 8.48 16.60
CA SER A 221 -2.86 8.48 17.98
C SER A 221 -3.38 9.83 18.51
N HIS A 222 -3.78 10.76 17.65
CA HIS A 222 -4.56 11.93 18.06
C HIS A 222 -5.78 12.12 17.15
#